data_AF-A0A671RZB8-F1
#
_entry.id   AF-A0A671RZB8-F1
#
_cell.length_a   1.000
_cell.length_b   1.000
_cell.length_c   1.000
_cell.angle_alpha   90.00
_cell.angle_beta   90.00
_cell.angle_gamma   90.00
#
_symmetry.space_group_name_H-M   'P 1'
#
loop_
_entity.id
_entity.type
_entity.pdbx_description
1 polymer ?
#
loop_
_entity_poly.entity_id
_entity_poly.type
_entity_poly.pdbx_seq_one_letter_code
_entity_poly.pdbx_strand_id
1 'polypeptide(L)'
;MSALETLETLDRVELCESLLKWVSSDVYILLSCSSSRRRVDVTQESGNLSISNLKKILKGILDYNHEVRRICLCDLVYVVLCNSHMILSVELSRLLSVRLCFCRCWEYIQTIMMMEESVQHVVMTAIQELMSKESPVSSGNDSYVDLDRQLKKTVEDLNDALASKEEIAQRCHELDMQVAALQEEKSSLLAENQVLMERLNQSDSIEDLNSPAGRRHLQLQTQLEQLQEETFRLEAAKDDYRIRCEELEKELMEVRGQNEELSSLAEEAQSLKDEMDVLRHSSDKVSKLEAQVEVYKKKLEDLGDLRRQVKLLEEKNTSYMQNTVTLEEDLRKANAARGQLETYKRQVVELQNKLSEESKKANKMEFEYKRVKEKVDSLQKEKDRLRTERDSLKETIEELRCVKAQESQLTSGLVPLSSNEPSDLLSAEIVTPEFRERLIRLQHENKMLKLAQEGSDNEQIALLQSLLEDANSRKNDLETENRLVNQRLLEGQSQVEELQKSLQEHGSKAEDNDCLRLQKKSAAIEELENKHSSSGETH
;
A
#
# COMPACT_ATOMS: atom_id res chain seq x y z
N MET A 1 19.30 -70.91 -93.55
CA MET A 1 18.87 -69.99 -94.63
C MET A 1 19.35 -70.57 -95.96
N SER A 2 18.54 -71.23 -96.80
CA SER A 2 17.53 -70.58 -97.65
C SER A 2 16.38 -71.52 -98.07
N ALA A 3 16.03 -72.50 -97.23
CA ALA A 3 14.75 -73.23 -97.30
C ALA A 3 14.26 -73.61 -95.88
N LEU A 4 14.54 -72.76 -94.89
CA LEU A 4 13.80 -72.72 -93.61
C LEU A 4 12.46 -71.96 -93.78
N GLU A 5 12.22 -71.38 -94.96
CA GLU A 5 11.21 -70.36 -95.28
C GLU A 5 9.72 -70.70 -95.36
N THR A 6 9.40 -71.84 -96.01
CA THR A 6 8.16 -71.92 -96.83
C THR A 6 7.34 -73.20 -96.70
N LEU A 7 7.58 -74.04 -95.70
CA LEU A 7 6.62 -75.10 -95.30
C LEU A 7 6.22 -75.01 -93.82
N GLU A 8 6.51 -73.87 -93.19
CA GLU A 8 5.85 -73.37 -91.98
C GLU A 8 4.44 -72.81 -92.28
N THR A 9 3.98 -72.88 -93.53
CA THR A 9 2.71 -72.32 -93.98
C THR A 9 1.80 -73.29 -94.73
N LEU A 10 2.17 -74.57 -94.89
CA LEU A 10 1.20 -75.56 -95.35
C LEU A 10 0.45 -76.10 -94.14
N ASP A 11 -0.78 -75.61 -94.03
CA ASP A 11 -1.81 -75.99 -93.08
C ASP A 11 -1.63 -77.45 -92.61
N ARG A 12 -1.13 -77.65 -91.39
CA ARG A 12 -0.89 -79.00 -90.82
C ARG A 12 -2.19 -79.82 -90.74
N VAL A 13 -3.32 -79.14 -90.88
CA VAL A 13 -4.65 -79.71 -91.06
C VAL A 13 -4.85 -80.23 -92.49
N GLU A 14 -4.43 -79.52 -93.55
CA GLU A 14 -4.51 -79.98 -94.94
C GLU A 14 -3.59 -81.18 -95.22
N LEU A 15 -2.41 -81.26 -94.60
CA LEU A 15 -1.52 -82.41 -94.78
C LEU A 15 -2.11 -83.67 -94.11
N CYS A 16 -2.72 -83.50 -92.93
CA CYS A 16 -3.45 -84.55 -92.22
C CYS A 16 -4.74 -84.93 -92.96
N GLU A 17 -5.50 -83.99 -93.52
CA GLU A 17 -6.69 -84.26 -94.33
C GLU A 17 -6.35 -84.89 -95.68
N SER A 18 -5.23 -84.53 -96.29
CA SER A 18 -4.74 -85.14 -97.55
C SER A 18 -4.25 -86.56 -97.30
N LEU A 19 -3.54 -86.80 -96.19
CA LEU A 19 -3.16 -88.15 -95.75
C LEU A 19 -4.39 -88.98 -95.35
N LEU A 20 -5.40 -88.38 -94.70
CA LEU A 20 -6.68 -89.06 -94.42
C LEU A 20 -7.48 -89.34 -95.69
N LYS A 21 -7.46 -88.46 -96.70
CA LYS A 21 -8.08 -88.72 -98.02
C LYS A 21 -7.33 -89.80 -98.80
N TRP A 22 -6.01 -89.83 -98.74
CA TRP A 22 -5.18 -90.85 -99.39
C TRP A 22 -5.35 -92.22 -98.71
N VAL A 23 -5.27 -92.26 -97.38
CA VAL A 23 -5.53 -93.46 -96.58
C VAL A 23 -6.99 -93.89 -96.73
N SER A 24 -7.98 -92.99 -96.77
CA SER A 24 -9.39 -93.35 -96.95
C SER A 24 -9.69 -93.87 -98.36
N SER A 25 -9.03 -93.35 -99.39
CA SER A 25 -9.14 -93.82 -100.78
C SER A 25 -8.49 -95.20 -100.98
N ASP A 26 -7.33 -95.45 -100.37
CA ASP A 26 -6.63 -96.73 -100.48
C ASP A 26 -7.16 -97.79 -99.50
N VAL A 27 -7.71 -97.41 -98.35
CA VAL A 27 -8.40 -98.32 -97.43
C VAL A 27 -9.70 -98.82 -98.07
N TYR A 28 -10.39 -98.02 -98.89
CA TYR A 28 -11.57 -98.48 -99.65
C TYR A 28 -11.21 -99.51 -100.72
N ILE A 29 -10.02 -99.40 -101.33
CA ILE A 29 -9.49 -100.38 -102.29
C ILE A 29 -8.99 -101.64 -101.57
N LEU A 30 -8.36 -101.49 -100.40
CA LEU A 30 -7.90 -102.62 -99.57
C LEU A 30 -9.06 -103.41 -98.92
N LEU A 31 -10.21 -102.78 -98.66
CA LEU A 31 -11.44 -103.46 -98.21
C LEU A 31 -12.22 -104.16 -99.34
N SER A 32 -11.88 -103.91 -100.61
CA SER A 32 -12.61 -104.47 -101.76
C SER A 32 -11.98 -105.74 -102.35
N CYS A 33 -10.78 -106.13 -101.93
CA CYS A 33 -10.03 -107.21 -102.60
C CYS A 33 -9.68 -108.46 -101.77
N SER A 34 -10.16 -108.60 -100.52
CA SER A 34 -10.04 -109.86 -99.76
C SER A 34 -11.28 -110.14 -98.92
N SER A 35 -12.09 -111.08 -99.41
CA SER A 35 -13.46 -111.39 -99.00
C SER A 35 -13.56 -112.21 -97.71
N SER A 36 -13.93 -111.58 -96.59
CA SER A 36 -14.90 -112.10 -95.59
C SER A 36 -15.17 -111.05 -94.51
N ARG A 37 -16.44 -110.64 -94.45
CA ARG A 37 -17.02 -109.60 -93.59
C ARG A 37 -16.59 -109.68 -92.13
N ARG A 38 -15.84 -108.68 -91.66
CA ARG A 38 -16.06 -108.06 -90.35
C ARG A 38 -16.10 -106.54 -90.51
N ARG A 39 -17.31 -105.99 -90.42
CA ARG A 39 -17.54 -104.55 -90.27
C ARG A 39 -16.92 -104.12 -88.96
N VAL A 40 -16.02 -103.14 -89.01
CA VAL A 40 -15.73 -102.31 -87.85
C VAL A 40 -16.49 -101.02 -88.12
N ASP A 41 -17.64 -100.87 -87.46
CA ASP A 41 -18.39 -99.62 -87.49
C ASP A 41 -17.52 -98.53 -86.87
N VAL A 42 -17.10 -97.58 -87.71
CA VAL A 42 -16.53 -96.30 -87.29
C VAL A 42 -17.66 -95.30 -87.42
N THR A 43 -18.37 -95.04 -86.33
CA THR A 43 -19.33 -93.94 -86.25
C THR A 43 -18.57 -92.62 -86.32
N GLN A 44 -19.01 -91.76 -87.23
CA GLN A 44 -18.41 -90.49 -87.54
C GLN A 44 -19.08 -89.41 -86.70
N GLU A 45 -18.55 -89.12 -85.50
CA GLU A 45 -18.92 -87.92 -84.74
C GLU A 45 -17.67 -87.32 -84.04
N SER A 46 -17.31 -86.11 -84.50
CA SER A 46 -16.48 -85.09 -83.82
C SER A 46 -15.06 -85.44 -83.33
N GLY A 47 -14.07 -85.07 -84.17
CA GLY A 47 -12.92 -84.24 -83.76
C GLY A 47 -11.74 -84.83 -82.98
N ASN A 48 -11.84 -86.02 -82.37
CA ASN A 48 -10.70 -86.67 -81.71
C ASN A 48 -10.58 -88.12 -82.16
N LEU A 49 -9.61 -88.40 -83.04
CA LEU A 49 -9.19 -89.75 -83.40
C LEU A 49 -8.72 -90.51 -82.14
N SER A 50 -9.61 -91.34 -81.60
CA SER A 50 -9.30 -92.19 -80.45
C SER A 50 -8.14 -93.13 -80.78
N ILE A 51 -7.12 -93.13 -79.92
CA ILE A 51 -5.98 -94.06 -79.87
C ILE A 51 -6.42 -95.53 -80.06
N SER A 52 -7.67 -95.86 -79.73
CA SER A 52 -8.27 -97.18 -79.92
C SER A 52 -8.42 -97.57 -81.40
N ASN A 53 -8.73 -96.63 -82.29
CA ASN A 53 -8.89 -96.90 -83.73
C ASN A 53 -7.53 -97.10 -84.43
N LEU A 54 -6.52 -96.31 -84.06
CA LEU A 54 -5.13 -96.50 -84.53
C LEU A 54 -4.54 -97.82 -84.05
N LYS A 55 -4.81 -98.23 -82.80
CA LYS A 55 -4.42 -99.56 -82.29
C LYS A 55 -5.05 -100.71 -83.07
N LYS A 56 -6.30 -100.56 -83.55
CA LYS A 56 -6.96 -101.58 -84.40
C LYS A 56 -6.36 -101.66 -85.80
N ILE A 57 -6.02 -100.52 -86.41
CA ILE A 57 -5.39 -100.47 -87.75
C ILE A 57 -3.96 -101.02 -87.70
N LEU A 58 -3.16 -100.62 -86.69
CA LEU A 58 -1.80 -101.11 -86.50
C LEU A 58 -1.77 -102.63 -86.25
N LYS A 59 -2.75 -103.14 -85.49
CA LYS A 59 -2.93 -104.57 -85.28
C LYS A 59 -3.28 -105.31 -86.57
N GLY A 60 -4.17 -104.78 -87.42
CA GLY A 60 -4.45 -105.37 -88.73
C GLY A 60 -3.26 -105.39 -89.69
N ILE A 61 -2.38 -104.39 -89.63
CA ILE A 61 -1.14 -104.33 -90.43
C ILE A 61 -0.09 -105.33 -89.91
N LEU A 62 0.05 -105.47 -88.60
CA LEU A 62 0.94 -106.47 -87.98
C LEU A 62 0.45 -107.90 -88.24
N ASP A 63 -0.85 -108.15 -88.10
CA ASP A 63 -1.47 -109.45 -88.35
C ASP A 63 -1.31 -109.86 -89.83
N TYR A 64 -1.48 -108.93 -90.78
CA TYR A 64 -1.24 -109.20 -92.22
C TYR A 64 0.24 -109.50 -92.55
N ASN A 65 1.20 -108.80 -91.92
CA ASN A 65 2.63 -109.05 -92.12
C ASN A 65 3.09 -110.38 -91.51
N HIS A 66 2.52 -110.75 -90.36
CA HIS A 66 2.83 -112.01 -89.69
C HIS A 66 2.27 -113.22 -90.45
N GLU A 67 1.11 -113.09 -91.09
CA GLU A 67 0.38 -114.21 -91.73
C GLU A 67 0.81 -114.47 -93.20
N VAL A 68 1.27 -113.46 -93.94
CA VAL A 68 1.65 -113.60 -95.37
C VAL A 68 3.17 -113.66 -95.61
N ARG A 69 4.02 -113.13 -94.71
CA ARG A 69 5.46 -112.94 -94.99
C ARG A 69 6.45 -113.58 -94.00
N ARG A 70 6.01 -114.28 -92.94
CA ARG A 70 6.89 -115.00 -91.98
C ARG A 70 8.16 -114.21 -91.57
N ILE A 71 7.99 -112.92 -91.27
CA ILE A 71 9.04 -112.05 -90.72
C ILE A 71 8.52 -111.55 -89.37
N CYS A 72 9.20 -111.92 -88.28
CA CYS A 72 8.91 -111.45 -86.93
C CYS A 72 9.45 -110.03 -86.74
N LEU A 73 8.56 -109.05 -86.65
CA LEU A 73 8.87 -107.70 -86.16
C LEU A 73 8.64 -107.65 -84.64
N CYS A 74 9.45 -108.38 -83.87
CA CYS A 74 9.28 -108.43 -82.41
C CYS A 74 9.79 -107.16 -81.69
N ASP A 75 10.67 -106.36 -82.31
CA ASP A 75 11.35 -105.26 -81.60
C ASP A 75 10.69 -103.88 -81.74
N LEU A 76 9.47 -103.78 -82.29
CA LEU A 76 8.80 -102.50 -82.54
C LEU A 76 7.40 -102.37 -81.90
N VAL A 77 7.18 -102.97 -80.73
CA VAL A 77 5.87 -102.91 -80.04
C VAL A 77 5.89 -102.10 -78.74
N TYR A 78 7.04 -101.85 -78.12
CA TYR A 78 7.07 -101.24 -76.79
C TYR A 78 6.92 -99.71 -76.76
N VAL A 79 7.02 -99.01 -77.89
CA VAL A 79 7.08 -97.53 -77.92
C VAL A 79 5.68 -96.87 -78.03
N VAL A 80 4.59 -97.64 -78.19
CA VAL A 80 3.26 -97.08 -78.55
C VAL A 80 2.32 -96.84 -77.36
N LEU A 81 2.79 -96.83 -76.11
CA LEU A 81 1.89 -96.64 -74.94
C LEU A 81 2.18 -95.46 -74.00
N CYS A 82 3.21 -94.65 -74.22
CA CYS A 82 3.47 -93.49 -73.36
C CYS A 82 3.68 -92.19 -74.16
N ASN A 83 2.60 -91.40 -74.21
CA ASN A 83 2.56 -89.94 -74.27
C ASN A 83 3.00 -89.18 -75.55
N SER A 84 2.15 -88.21 -75.89
CA SER A 84 2.45 -86.97 -76.62
C SER A 84 2.58 -87.03 -78.15
N HIS A 85 1.70 -86.27 -78.80
CA HIS A 85 1.43 -86.11 -80.25
C HIS A 85 2.62 -85.69 -81.16
N MET A 86 3.88 -85.71 -80.70
CA MET A 86 5.00 -85.07 -81.40
C MET A 86 6.01 -86.00 -82.07
N ILE A 87 6.00 -87.32 -81.80
CA ILE A 87 6.99 -88.27 -82.36
C ILE A 87 6.35 -89.29 -83.31
N LEU A 88 5.02 -89.29 -83.43
CA LEU A 88 4.29 -90.23 -84.26
C LEU A 88 4.42 -89.93 -85.78
N SER A 89 4.70 -88.68 -86.19
CA SER A 89 4.74 -88.30 -87.62
C SER A 89 5.99 -88.77 -88.35
N VAL A 90 7.16 -88.75 -87.70
CA VAL A 90 8.46 -89.05 -88.32
C VAL A 90 8.66 -90.55 -88.54
N GLU A 91 8.25 -91.38 -87.58
CA GLU A 91 8.32 -92.85 -87.70
C GLU A 91 7.21 -93.41 -88.62
N LEU A 92 6.05 -92.74 -88.73
CA LEU A 92 5.02 -93.09 -89.74
C LEU A 92 5.51 -92.84 -91.17
N SER A 93 6.30 -91.79 -91.42
CA SER A 93 6.93 -91.56 -92.72
C SER A 93 7.97 -92.64 -93.07
N ARG A 94 8.76 -93.15 -92.11
CA ARG A 94 9.68 -94.27 -92.34
C ARG A 94 8.96 -95.60 -92.59
N LEU A 95 7.85 -95.84 -91.90
CA LEU A 95 6.96 -96.99 -92.14
C LEU A 95 6.25 -96.92 -93.50
N LEU A 96 5.92 -95.73 -94.00
CA LEU A 96 5.40 -95.54 -95.37
C LEU A 96 6.48 -95.79 -96.45
N SER A 97 7.73 -95.37 -96.21
CA SER A 97 8.86 -95.59 -97.13
C SER A 97 9.20 -97.08 -97.31
N VAL A 98 9.04 -97.88 -96.26
CA VAL A 98 9.31 -99.33 -96.29
C VAL A 98 8.15 -100.14 -96.90
N ARG A 99 6.95 -99.55 -97.01
CA ARG A 99 5.78 -100.20 -97.63
C ARG A 99 5.63 -99.90 -99.13
N LEU A 100 6.19 -98.80 -99.63
CA LEU A 100 6.13 -98.41 -101.04
C LEU A 100 7.20 -99.08 -101.94
N CYS A 101 8.25 -99.66 -101.35
CA CYS A 101 9.32 -100.28 -102.11
C CYS A 101 9.50 -101.73 -101.64
N PHE A 102 8.73 -102.67 -102.21
CA PHE A 102 9.09 -104.08 -102.43
C PHE A 102 7.83 -104.97 -102.64
N CYS A 103 7.05 -104.63 -103.66
CA CYS A 103 6.23 -105.58 -104.41
C CYS A 103 6.03 -105.08 -105.85
N ARG A 104 6.83 -105.66 -106.75
CA ARG A 104 6.55 -105.98 -108.16
C ARG A 104 5.59 -105.06 -108.95
N CYS A 105 6.12 -104.38 -109.97
CA CYS A 105 5.83 -104.62 -111.39
C CYS A 105 6.32 -103.43 -112.25
N TRP A 106 7.32 -103.71 -113.11
CA TRP A 106 7.71 -103.21 -114.43
C TRP A 106 7.25 -101.85 -115.04
N GLU A 107 6.20 -101.18 -114.54
CA GLU A 107 5.64 -99.97 -115.18
C GLU A 107 6.34 -98.65 -114.78
N TYR A 108 7.21 -98.66 -113.75
CA TYR A 108 7.91 -97.46 -113.27
C TYR A 108 9.21 -97.13 -114.03
N ILE A 109 9.77 -98.05 -114.81
CA ILE A 109 10.97 -97.78 -115.62
C ILE A 109 10.65 -96.77 -116.73
N GLN A 110 9.41 -96.78 -117.26
CA GLN A 110 8.96 -95.84 -118.28
C GLN A 110 8.69 -94.44 -117.69
N THR A 111 8.22 -94.36 -116.45
CA THR A 111 8.07 -93.10 -115.70
C THR A 111 9.43 -92.51 -115.31
N ILE A 112 10.39 -93.36 -114.92
CA ILE A 112 11.77 -92.95 -114.63
C ILE A 112 12.44 -92.42 -115.91
N MET A 113 12.25 -93.05 -117.08
CA MET A 113 12.77 -92.56 -118.37
C MET A 113 12.14 -91.23 -118.87
N MET A 114 11.06 -90.75 -118.25
CA MET A 114 10.39 -89.47 -118.56
C MET A 114 10.74 -88.36 -117.55
N MET A 115 11.57 -88.63 -116.54
CA MET A 115 12.01 -87.62 -115.57
C MET A 115 13.26 -86.88 -116.04
N GLU A 116 13.56 -85.74 -115.43
CA GLU A 116 14.75 -84.93 -115.71
C GLU A 116 16.05 -85.74 -115.48
N GLU A 117 17.06 -85.55 -116.35
CA GLU A 117 18.27 -86.40 -116.43
C GLU A 117 19.05 -86.49 -115.09
N SER A 118 18.98 -85.44 -114.27
CA SER A 118 19.56 -85.39 -112.93
C SER A 118 18.88 -86.35 -111.94
N VAL A 119 17.55 -86.49 -112.01
CA VAL A 119 16.75 -87.38 -111.16
C VAL A 119 16.87 -88.83 -111.65
N GLN A 120 16.94 -89.03 -112.96
CA GLN A 120 17.23 -90.35 -113.55
C GLN A 120 18.60 -90.88 -113.12
N HIS A 121 19.63 -90.03 -113.11
CA HIS A 121 20.96 -90.44 -112.62
C HIS A 121 20.94 -90.81 -111.14
N VAL A 122 20.28 -90.03 -110.28
CA VAL A 122 20.17 -90.35 -108.84
C VAL A 122 19.46 -91.68 -108.60
N VAL A 123 18.40 -91.96 -109.35
CA VAL A 123 17.65 -93.23 -109.23
C VAL A 123 18.44 -94.40 -109.83
N MET A 124 19.11 -94.22 -110.96
CA MET A 124 19.96 -95.25 -111.57
C MET A 124 21.19 -95.57 -110.71
N THR A 125 21.81 -94.56 -110.10
CA THR A 125 22.91 -94.76 -109.15
C THR A 125 22.42 -95.49 -107.90
N ALA A 126 21.25 -95.13 -107.34
CA ALA A 126 20.66 -95.85 -106.22
C ALA A 126 20.27 -97.32 -106.57
N ILE A 127 19.87 -97.60 -107.82
CA ILE A 127 19.58 -98.96 -108.30
C ILE A 127 20.88 -99.76 -108.55
N GLN A 128 21.93 -99.14 -109.09
CA GLN A 128 23.25 -99.77 -109.26
C GLN A 128 23.93 -100.06 -107.91
N GLU A 129 23.69 -99.24 -106.90
CA GLU A 129 24.19 -99.47 -105.53
C GLU A 129 23.44 -100.61 -104.81
N LEU A 130 22.19 -100.89 -105.19
CA LEU A 130 21.37 -101.98 -104.66
C LEU A 130 21.53 -103.32 -105.41
N MET A 131 21.94 -103.31 -106.69
CA MET A 131 22.21 -104.52 -107.50
C MET A 131 23.67 -105.00 -107.45
N SER A 132 24.58 -104.27 -106.78
CA SER A 132 26.01 -104.60 -106.65
C SER A 132 26.38 -105.31 -105.33
N LYS A 133 25.39 -105.69 -104.51
CA LYS A 133 25.58 -106.53 -103.32
C LYS A 133 24.71 -107.78 -103.37
N GLU A 134 25.05 -108.70 -104.27
CA GLU A 134 24.87 -110.13 -104.09
C GLU A 134 25.77 -110.89 -105.08
N SER A 135 26.53 -111.89 -104.59
CA SER A 135 27.46 -112.83 -105.29
C SER A 135 28.97 -112.50 -105.19
N PRO A 136 29.93 -113.47 -105.12
CA PRO A 136 29.81 -114.93 -105.36
C PRO A 136 30.38 -115.87 -104.27
N VAL A 137 29.83 -117.08 -104.25
CA VAL A 137 30.52 -118.29 -103.77
C VAL A 137 31.64 -118.61 -104.77
N SER A 138 32.90 -118.56 -104.34
CA SER A 138 34.06 -119.05 -105.08
C SER A 138 34.63 -120.28 -104.38
N SER A 139 34.38 -121.46 -104.96
CA SER A 139 35.16 -122.66 -104.69
C SER A 139 36.57 -122.49 -105.24
N GLY A 140 37.60 -122.68 -104.40
CA GLY A 140 38.98 -122.87 -104.85
C GLY A 140 40.06 -122.32 -103.91
N ASN A 141 40.39 -123.08 -102.85
CA ASN A 141 41.75 -123.25 -102.29
C ASN A 141 42.60 -122.05 -101.81
N ASP A 142 42.05 -121.11 -101.03
CA ASP A 142 42.89 -120.19 -100.20
C ASP A 142 42.17 -119.66 -98.92
N SER A 143 41.48 -120.55 -98.19
CA SER A 143 40.55 -120.23 -97.09
C SER A 143 41.15 -119.67 -95.79
N TYR A 144 42.46 -119.40 -95.72
CA TYR A 144 43.11 -119.06 -94.45
C TYR A 144 43.43 -117.57 -94.28
N VAL A 145 43.70 -116.84 -95.37
CA VAL A 145 44.14 -115.43 -95.30
C VAL A 145 42.96 -114.43 -95.25
N ASP A 146 41.85 -114.74 -95.93
CA ASP A 146 40.66 -113.87 -95.92
C ASP A 146 39.83 -114.02 -94.62
N LEU A 147 39.93 -115.19 -93.98
CA LEU A 147 39.38 -115.44 -92.64
C LEU A 147 40.07 -114.57 -91.58
N ASP A 148 41.39 -114.39 -91.68
CA ASP A 148 42.18 -113.60 -90.73
C ASP A 148 41.87 -112.10 -90.82
N ARG A 149 41.64 -111.59 -92.04
CA ARG A 149 41.22 -110.20 -92.27
C ARG A 149 39.79 -109.93 -91.82
N GLN A 150 38.87 -110.88 -92.02
CA GLN A 150 37.51 -110.80 -91.48
C GLN A 150 37.51 -110.89 -89.95
N LEU A 151 38.30 -111.79 -89.37
CA LEU A 151 38.46 -111.94 -87.93
C LEU A 151 38.93 -110.61 -87.31
N LYS A 152 39.97 -109.99 -87.88
CA LYS A 152 40.50 -108.71 -87.39
C LYS A 152 39.46 -107.58 -87.43
N LYS A 153 38.68 -107.47 -88.50
CA LYS A 153 37.58 -106.50 -88.60
C LYS A 153 36.46 -106.76 -87.59
N THR A 154 36.06 -108.03 -87.40
CA THR A 154 35.06 -108.38 -86.39
C THR A 154 35.54 -108.13 -84.96
N VAL A 155 36.85 -108.24 -84.71
CA VAL A 155 37.45 -107.91 -83.42
C VAL A 155 37.48 -106.41 -83.20
N GLU A 156 37.77 -105.60 -84.23
CA GLU A 156 37.68 -104.15 -84.17
C GLU A 156 36.22 -103.68 -83.94
N ASP A 157 35.26 -104.20 -84.69
CA ASP A 157 33.83 -103.89 -84.52
C ASP A 157 33.31 -104.34 -83.13
N LEU A 158 33.79 -105.47 -82.60
CA LEU A 158 33.48 -105.93 -81.25
C LEU A 158 34.07 -104.99 -80.18
N ASN A 159 35.30 -104.52 -80.37
CA ASN A 159 35.93 -103.57 -79.45
C ASN A 159 35.22 -102.22 -79.44
N ASP A 160 34.79 -101.71 -80.59
CA ASP A 160 34.00 -100.48 -80.68
C ASP A 160 32.61 -100.64 -80.06
N ALA A 161 31.96 -101.78 -80.26
CA ALA A 161 30.69 -102.11 -79.61
C ALA A 161 30.86 -102.25 -78.08
N LEU A 162 31.97 -102.81 -77.60
CA LEU A 162 32.30 -102.89 -76.18
C LEU A 162 32.59 -101.50 -75.59
N ALA A 163 33.29 -100.63 -76.31
CA ALA A 163 33.54 -99.26 -75.90
C ALA A 163 32.24 -98.44 -75.82
N SER A 164 31.36 -98.57 -76.80
CA SER A 164 30.03 -97.93 -76.78
C SER A 164 29.14 -98.48 -75.66
N LYS A 165 29.19 -99.79 -75.40
CA LYS A 165 28.49 -100.41 -74.28
C LYS A 165 29.00 -99.85 -72.94
N GLU A 166 30.31 -99.69 -72.78
CA GLU A 166 30.91 -99.12 -71.57
C GLU A 166 30.51 -97.65 -71.38
N GLU A 167 30.51 -96.84 -72.44
CA GLU A 167 30.07 -95.44 -72.40
C GLU A 167 28.57 -95.32 -72.02
N ILE A 168 27.72 -96.17 -72.59
CA ILE A 168 26.30 -96.24 -72.23
C ILE A 168 26.13 -96.70 -70.77
N ALA A 169 26.92 -97.67 -70.31
CA ALA A 169 26.88 -98.13 -68.93
C ALA A 169 27.30 -97.03 -67.94
N GLN A 170 28.34 -96.26 -68.26
CA GLN A 170 28.74 -95.10 -67.47
C GLN A 170 27.65 -94.03 -67.44
N ARG A 171 27.03 -93.72 -68.58
CA ARG A 171 25.92 -92.77 -68.65
C ARG A 171 24.70 -93.24 -67.88
N CYS A 172 24.37 -94.52 -67.91
CA CYS A 172 23.33 -95.11 -67.08
C CYS A 172 23.66 -94.96 -65.59
N HIS A 173 24.91 -95.24 -65.19
CA HIS A 173 25.34 -95.08 -63.80
C HIS A 173 25.29 -93.62 -63.33
N GLU A 174 25.73 -92.67 -64.16
CA GLU A 174 25.63 -91.23 -63.88
C GLU A 174 24.18 -90.76 -63.74
N LEU A 175 23.27 -91.25 -64.60
CA LEU A 175 21.85 -90.96 -64.50
C LEU A 175 21.24 -91.54 -63.22
N ASP A 176 21.57 -92.78 -62.86
CA ASP A 176 21.11 -93.41 -61.62
C ASP A 176 21.60 -92.64 -60.40
N MET A 177 22.84 -92.15 -60.39
CA MET A 177 23.37 -91.28 -59.33
C MET A 177 22.61 -89.95 -59.25
N GLN A 178 22.29 -89.32 -60.39
CA GLN A 178 21.50 -88.08 -60.41
C GLN A 178 20.07 -88.31 -59.91
N VAL A 179 19.43 -89.43 -60.30
CA VAL A 179 18.10 -89.79 -59.80
C VAL A 179 18.11 -90.01 -58.29
N ALA A 180 19.13 -90.70 -57.76
CA ALA A 180 19.29 -90.89 -56.32
C ALA A 180 19.45 -89.56 -55.57
N ALA A 181 20.30 -88.65 -56.09
CA ALA A 181 20.51 -87.33 -55.49
C ALA A 181 19.23 -86.48 -55.49
N LEU A 182 18.49 -86.45 -56.60
CA LEU A 182 17.22 -85.73 -56.69
C LEU A 182 16.13 -86.35 -55.78
N GLN A 183 16.14 -87.66 -55.58
CA GLN A 183 15.22 -88.32 -54.65
C GLN A 183 15.53 -87.95 -53.19
N GLU A 184 16.81 -87.87 -52.82
CA GLU A 184 17.24 -87.41 -51.50
C GLU A 184 16.85 -85.94 -51.27
N GLU A 185 17.11 -85.04 -52.22
CA GLU A 185 16.73 -83.63 -52.14
C GLU A 185 15.21 -83.46 -52.02
N LYS A 186 14.43 -84.19 -52.84
CA LYS A 186 12.97 -84.21 -52.73
C LYS A 186 12.51 -84.66 -51.35
N SER A 187 13.15 -85.69 -50.78
CA SER A 187 12.80 -86.19 -49.45
C SER A 187 13.12 -85.17 -48.35
N SER A 188 14.25 -84.46 -48.47
CA SER A 188 14.65 -83.39 -47.55
C SER A 188 13.68 -82.19 -47.61
N LEU A 189 13.35 -81.71 -48.81
CA LEU A 189 12.42 -80.60 -49.00
C LEU A 189 11.00 -80.93 -48.52
N LEU A 190 10.58 -82.20 -48.64
CA LEU A 190 9.30 -82.66 -48.10
C LEU A 190 9.31 -82.67 -46.56
N ALA A 191 10.40 -83.09 -45.93
CA ALA A 191 10.54 -83.02 -44.48
C ALA A 191 10.56 -81.57 -43.96
N GLU A 192 11.26 -80.66 -44.64
CA GLU A 192 11.28 -79.25 -44.27
C GLU A 192 9.89 -78.60 -44.42
N ASN A 193 9.16 -78.90 -45.51
CA ASN A 193 7.78 -78.45 -45.70
C ASN A 193 6.85 -78.94 -44.58
N GLN A 194 7.01 -80.19 -44.14
CA GLN A 194 6.21 -80.72 -43.02
C GLN A 194 6.47 -79.93 -41.73
N VAL A 195 7.73 -79.62 -41.41
CA VAL A 195 8.07 -78.83 -40.21
C VAL A 195 7.53 -77.41 -40.30
N LEU A 196 7.63 -76.76 -41.47
CA LEU A 196 7.10 -75.40 -41.67
C LEU A 196 5.56 -75.38 -41.56
N MET A 197 4.88 -76.37 -42.14
CA MET A 197 3.42 -76.53 -41.99
C MET A 197 3.02 -76.76 -40.53
N GLU A 198 3.77 -77.56 -39.78
CA GLU A 198 3.50 -77.76 -38.33
C GLU A 198 3.68 -76.47 -37.53
N ARG A 199 4.71 -75.66 -37.83
CA ARG A 199 4.90 -74.35 -37.17
C ARG A 199 3.79 -73.36 -37.52
N LEU A 200 3.38 -73.33 -38.79
CA LEU A 200 2.28 -72.46 -39.24
C LEU A 200 0.95 -72.85 -38.57
N ASN A 201 0.65 -74.15 -38.51
CA ASN A 201 -0.53 -74.65 -37.81
C ASN A 201 -0.50 -74.35 -36.30
N GLN A 202 0.69 -74.35 -35.68
CA GLN A 202 0.83 -73.92 -34.28
C GLN A 202 0.57 -72.42 -34.10
N SER A 203 0.96 -71.56 -35.04
CA SER A 203 0.63 -70.12 -35.01
C SER A 203 -0.82 -69.82 -35.36
N ASP A 204 -1.43 -70.55 -36.31
CA ASP A 204 -2.86 -70.41 -36.63
C ASP A 204 -3.74 -70.84 -35.45
N SER A 205 -3.23 -71.73 -34.58
CA SER A 205 -3.89 -72.08 -33.32
C SER A 205 -3.94 -70.94 -32.28
N ILE A 206 -3.37 -69.77 -32.56
CA ILE A 206 -3.56 -68.56 -31.73
C ILE A 206 -4.93 -67.94 -31.99
N GLU A 207 -5.50 -68.08 -33.20
CA GLU A 207 -6.86 -67.61 -33.54
C GLU A 207 -7.97 -68.49 -32.92
N ASP A 208 -7.67 -69.77 -32.65
CA ASP A 208 -8.57 -70.67 -31.93
C ASP A 208 -8.44 -70.49 -30.41
N LEU A 209 -9.42 -69.82 -29.79
CA LEU A 209 -9.46 -69.54 -28.36
C LEU A 209 -9.36 -70.79 -27.47
N ASN A 210 -9.66 -72.00 -27.97
CA ASN A 210 -9.59 -73.23 -27.18
C ASN A 210 -8.22 -73.93 -27.24
N SER A 211 -7.35 -73.53 -28.17
CA SER A 211 -5.96 -74.00 -28.23
C SER A 211 -5.17 -73.57 -26.99
N PRO A 212 -4.17 -74.34 -26.53
CA PRO A 212 -3.22 -73.90 -25.51
C PRO A 212 -2.46 -72.61 -25.85
N ALA A 213 -2.30 -72.29 -27.14
CA ALA A 213 -1.70 -71.04 -27.60
C ALA A 213 -2.68 -69.87 -27.49
N GLY A 214 -3.91 -70.03 -28.02
CA GLY A 214 -4.99 -69.03 -27.90
C GLY A 214 -5.36 -68.69 -26.46
N ARG A 215 -5.46 -69.68 -25.55
CA ARG A 215 -5.71 -69.43 -24.11
C ARG A 215 -4.60 -68.63 -23.43
N ARG A 216 -3.33 -68.90 -23.77
CA ARG A 216 -2.20 -68.11 -23.26
C ARG A 216 -2.22 -66.69 -23.81
N HIS A 217 -2.54 -66.52 -25.09
CA HIS A 217 -2.69 -65.21 -25.70
C HIS A 217 -3.81 -64.40 -25.05
N LEU A 218 -5.00 -64.98 -24.86
CA LEU A 218 -6.11 -64.34 -24.18
C LEU A 218 -5.76 -63.97 -22.73
N GLN A 219 -5.10 -64.87 -22.00
CA GLN A 219 -4.68 -64.59 -20.62
C GLN A 219 -3.67 -63.43 -20.56
N LEU A 220 -2.70 -63.39 -21.47
CA LEU A 220 -1.76 -62.26 -21.57
C LEU A 220 -2.47 -60.98 -21.99
N GLN A 221 -3.45 -61.05 -22.89
CA GLN A 221 -4.24 -59.90 -23.30
C GLN A 221 -5.05 -59.33 -22.13
N THR A 222 -5.74 -60.17 -21.35
CA THR A 222 -6.47 -59.73 -20.16
C THR A 222 -5.54 -59.15 -19.09
N GLN A 223 -4.34 -59.74 -18.90
CA GLN A 223 -3.33 -59.16 -18.02
C GLN A 223 -2.86 -57.79 -18.52
N LEU A 224 -2.69 -57.63 -19.83
CA LEU A 224 -2.29 -56.36 -20.44
C LEU A 224 -3.39 -55.31 -20.25
N GLU A 225 -4.65 -55.67 -20.46
CA GLU A 225 -5.82 -54.82 -20.19
C GLU A 225 -5.93 -54.44 -18.70
N GLN A 226 -5.74 -55.38 -17.78
CA GLN A 226 -5.73 -55.11 -16.33
C GLN A 226 -4.60 -54.17 -15.93
N LEU A 227 -3.38 -54.38 -16.45
CA LEU A 227 -2.25 -53.50 -16.19
C LEU A 227 -2.47 -52.11 -16.80
N GLN A 228 -3.11 -52.01 -17.96
CA GLN A 228 -3.49 -50.74 -18.57
C GLN A 228 -4.52 -50.01 -17.69
N GLU A 229 -5.57 -50.68 -17.24
CA GLU A 229 -6.58 -50.11 -16.35
C GLU A 229 -5.97 -49.65 -15.02
N GLU A 230 -5.09 -50.45 -14.42
CA GLU A 230 -4.34 -50.08 -13.22
C GLU A 230 -3.42 -48.88 -13.46
N THR A 231 -2.78 -48.80 -14.63
CA THR A 231 -1.95 -47.65 -15.02
C THR A 231 -2.80 -46.38 -15.11
N PHE A 232 -3.95 -46.42 -15.80
CA PHE A 232 -4.86 -45.26 -15.88
C PHE A 232 -5.38 -44.85 -14.50
N ARG A 233 -5.72 -45.82 -13.63
CA ARG A 233 -6.18 -45.55 -12.27
C ARG A 233 -5.09 -44.89 -11.43
N LEU A 234 -3.85 -45.37 -11.53
CA LEU A 234 -2.70 -44.79 -10.84
C LEU A 234 -2.35 -43.40 -11.38
N GLU A 235 -2.48 -43.17 -12.69
CA GLU A 235 -2.30 -41.86 -13.30
C GLU A 235 -3.34 -40.85 -12.81
N ALA A 236 -4.62 -41.23 -12.76
CA ALA A 236 -5.67 -40.38 -12.21
C ALA A 236 -5.41 -40.04 -10.72
N ALA A 237 -5.07 -41.03 -9.91
CA ALA A 237 -4.72 -40.79 -8.50
C ALA A 237 -3.48 -39.90 -8.35
N LYS A 238 -2.46 -40.08 -9.20
CA LYS A 238 -1.27 -39.22 -9.22
C LYS A 238 -1.64 -37.77 -9.53
N ASP A 239 -2.52 -37.54 -10.50
CA ASP A 239 -2.98 -36.21 -10.87
C ASP A 239 -3.82 -35.56 -9.76
N ASP A 240 -4.69 -36.32 -9.08
CA ASP A 240 -5.43 -35.86 -7.91
C ASP A 240 -4.50 -35.46 -6.75
N TYR A 241 -3.48 -36.29 -6.46
CA TYR A 241 -2.48 -35.94 -5.45
C TYR A 241 -1.66 -34.72 -5.84
N ARG A 242 -1.31 -34.56 -7.12
CA ARG A 242 -0.61 -33.37 -7.61
C ARG A 242 -1.45 -32.11 -7.39
N ILE A 243 -2.73 -32.14 -7.77
CA ILE A 243 -3.65 -31.00 -7.54
C ILE A 243 -3.74 -30.70 -6.04
N ARG A 244 -3.86 -31.73 -5.19
CA ARG A 244 -3.94 -31.53 -3.74
C ARG A 244 -2.65 -30.92 -3.16
N CYS A 245 -1.48 -31.30 -3.67
CA CYS A 245 -0.22 -30.67 -3.30
C CYS A 245 -0.19 -29.20 -3.70
N GLU A 246 -0.60 -28.86 -4.93
CA GLU A 246 -0.67 -27.47 -5.40
C GLU A 246 -1.65 -26.61 -4.56
N GLU A 247 -2.79 -27.17 -4.14
CA GLU A 247 -3.73 -26.50 -3.23
C GLU A 247 -3.12 -26.24 -1.85
N LEU A 248 -2.49 -27.26 -1.25
CA LEU A 248 -1.85 -27.14 0.06
C LEU A 248 -0.67 -26.15 0.03
N GLU A 249 0.06 -26.09 -1.08
CA GLU A 249 1.12 -25.10 -1.29
C GLU A 249 0.57 -23.67 -1.35
N LYS A 250 -0.57 -23.46 -2.03
CA LYS A 250 -1.26 -22.16 -2.03
C LYS A 250 -1.74 -21.76 -0.64
N GLU A 251 -2.40 -22.66 0.07
CA GLU A 251 -2.83 -22.42 1.46
C GLU A 251 -1.63 -22.11 2.37
N LEU A 252 -0.52 -22.82 2.21
CA LEU A 252 0.72 -22.54 2.95
C LEU A 252 1.27 -21.15 2.65
N MET A 253 1.26 -20.73 1.39
CA MET A 253 1.73 -19.40 0.98
C MET A 253 0.79 -18.29 1.50
N GLU A 254 -0.52 -18.49 1.45
CA GLU A 254 -1.50 -17.55 2.01
C GLU A 254 -1.33 -17.39 3.53
N VAL A 255 -1.22 -18.49 4.26
CA VAL A 255 -1.01 -18.46 5.72
C VAL A 255 0.34 -17.82 6.08
N ARG A 256 1.39 -18.06 5.29
CA ARG A 256 2.69 -17.39 5.47
C ARG A 256 2.58 -15.89 5.24
N GLY A 257 1.92 -15.45 4.17
CA GLY A 257 1.67 -14.03 3.90
C GLY A 257 0.89 -13.35 5.03
N GLN A 258 -0.18 -13.99 5.51
CA GLN A 258 -0.94 -13.48 6.67
C GLN A 258 -0.09 -13.39 7.94
N ASN A 259 0.81 -14.35 8.16
CA ASN A 259 1.70 -14.31 9.33
C ASN A 259 2.75 -13.19 9.20
N GLU A 260 3.25 -12.91 8.00
CA GLU A 260 4.14 -11.77 7.75
C GLU A 260 3.43 -10.44 7.98
N GLU A 261 2.19 -10.27 7.49
CA GLU A 261 1.36 -9.08 7.74
C GLU A 261 1.03 -8.88 9.22
N LEU A 262 0.67 -9.95 9.94
CA LEU A 262 0.46 -9.89 11.38
C LEU A 262 1.75 -9.55 12.12
N SER A 263 2.91 -10.02 11.64
CA SER A 263 4.21 -9.69 12.23
C SER A 263 4.55 -8.22 12.00
N SER A 264 4.35 -7.68 10.80
CA SER A 264 4.57 -6.25 10.52
C SER A 264 3.64 -5.37 11.33
N LEU A 265 2.36 -5.74 11.47
CA LEU A 265 1.40 -5.00 12.29
C LEU A 265 1.80 -5.02 13.78
N ALA A 266 2.36 -6.12 14.27
CA ALA A 266 2.87 -6.21 15.63
C ALA A 266 4.11 -5.31 15.84
N GLU A 267 5.01 -5.23 14.86
CA GLU A 267 6.15 -4.32 14.88
C GLU A 267 5.70 -2.84 14.87
N GLU A 268 4.74 -2.48 14.03
CA GLU A 268 4.14 -1.14 14.01
C GLU A 268 3.45 -0.80 15.34
N ALA A 269 2.68 -1.73 15.91
CA ALA A 269 2.05 -1.54 17.20
C ALA A 269 3.08 -1.32 18.33
N GLN A 270 4.22 -2.03 18.27
CA GLN A 270 5.32 -1.84 19.21
C GLN A 270 6.00 -0.47 19.01
N SER A 271 6.26 -0.04 17.76
CA SER A 271 6.82 1.28 17.47
C SER A 271 5.90 2.40 17.96
N LEU A 272 4.59 2.31 17.70
CA LEU A 272 3.60 3.28 18.16
C LEU A 272 3.54 3.33 19.69
N LYS A 273 3.71 2.19 20.36
CA LYS A 273 3.79 2.14 21.83
C LYS A 273 5.04 2.87 22.35
N ASP A 274 6.18 2.67 21.71
CA ASP A 274 7.42 3.37 22.08
C ASP A 274 7.27 4.89 21.86
N GLU A 275 6.65 5.33 20.76
CA GLU A 275 6.30 6.74 20.52
C GLU A 275 5.35 7.29 21.60
N MET A 276 4.32 6.53 21.98
CA MET A 276 3.41 6.91 23.06
C MET A 276 4.15 7.08 24.40
N ASP A 277 5.12 6.24 24.71
CA ASP A 277 5.90 6.33 25.94
C ASP A 277 6.85 7.55 25.93
N VAL A 278 7.42 7.89 24.78
CA VAL A 278 8.16 9.16 24.59
C VAL A 278 7.24 10.36 24.80
N LEU A 279 6.03 10.33 24.23
CA LEU A 279 5.06 11.40 24.41
C LEU A 279 4.61 11.53 25.88
N ARG A 280 4.39 10.41 26.59
CA ARG A 280 4.11 10.43 28.04
C ARG A 280 5.24 11.09 28.83
N HIS A 281 6.49 10.72 28.57
CA HIS A 281 7.64 11.35 29.23
C HIS A 281 7.72 12.86 28.94
N SER A 282 7.44 13.26 27.70
CA SER A 282 7.40 14.68 27.31
C SER A 282 6.25 15.41 28.02
N SER A 283 5.09 14.79 28.17
CA SER A 283 3.95 15.33 28.92
C SER A 283 4.28 15.51 30.39
N ASP A 284 4.93 14.54 31.03
CA ASP A 284 5.37 14.66 32.43
C ASP A 284 6.38 15.81 32.61
N LYS A 285 7.24 16.03 31.62
CA LYS A 285 8.17 17.17 31.61
C LYS A 285 7.42 18.49 31.50
N VAL A 286 6.39 18.57 30.64
CA VAL A 286 5.52 19.75 30.53
C VAL A 286 4.81 20.02 31.86
N SER A 287 4.18 19.02 32.49
CA SER A 287 3.53 19.17 33.79
C SER A 287 4.48 19.70 34.88
N LYS A 288 5.74 19.26 34.89
CA LYS A 288 6.77 19.79 35.81
C LYS A 288 7.12 21.24 35.52
N LEU A 289 7.22 21.63 34.25
CA LEU A 289 7.48 23.02 33.85
C LEU A 289 6.28 23.92 34.19
N GLU A 290 5.06 23.46 33.98
CA GLU A 290 3.84 24.16 34.37
C GLU A 290 3.79 24.41 35.89
N ALA A 291 4.12 23.40 36.69
CA ALA A 291 4.23 23.55 38.14
C ALA A 291 5.31 24.59 38.55
N GLN A 292 6.45 24.62 37.84
CA GLN A 292 7.48 25.63 38.08
C GLN A 292 7.01 27.04 37.70
N VAL A 293 6.32 27.18 36.57
CA VAL A 293 5.71 28.46 36.15
C VAL A 293 4.74 28.96 37.21
N GLU A 294 3.91 28.08 37.78
CA GLU A 294 2.97 28.45 38.82
C GLU A 294 3.67 28.93 40.11
N VAL A 295 4.77 28.27 40.49
CA VAL A 295 5.63 28.75 41.59
C VAL A 295 6.23 30.12 41.27
N TYR A 296 6.67 30.38 40.04
CA TYR A 296 7.22 31.67 39.66
C TYR A 296 6.15 32.77 39.61
N LYS A 297 4.92 32.48 39.17
CA LYS A 297 3.80 33.41 39.24
C LYS A 297 3.51 33.81 40.68
N LYS A 298 3.42 32.85 41.60
CA LYS A 298 3.24 33.14 43.03
C LYS A 298 4.34 34.03 43.58
N LYS A 299 5.60 33.77 43.23
CA LYS A 299 6.73 34.65 43.62
C LYS A 299 6.60 36.06 43.05
N LEU A 300 6.05 36.22 41.84
CA LEU A 300 5.79 37.54 41.24
C LEU A 300 4.66 38.28 41.96
N GLU A 301 3.61 37.58 42.37
CA GLU A 301 2.54 38.13 43.21
C GLU A 301 3.09 38.61 44.56
N ASP A 302 3.88 37.78 45.25
CA ASP A 302 4.56 38.14 46.51
C ASP A 302 5.47 39.37 46.33
N LEU A 303 6.22 39.45 45.22
CA LEU A 303 7.02 40.64 44.87
C LEU A 303 6.15 41.88 44.62
N GLY A 304 4.97 41.69 44.00
CA GLY A 304 3.97 42.74 43.82
C GLY A 304 3.46 43.28 45.17
N ASP A 305 3.14 42.39 46.10
CA ASP A 305 2.71 42.75 47.46
C ASP A 305 3.81 43.47 48.23
N LEU A 306 5.05 42.99 48.15
CA LEU A 306 6.19 43.65 48.78
C LEU A 306 6.40 45.05 48.21
N ARG A 307 6.27 45.25 46.89
CA ARG A 307 6.32 46.58 46.27
C ARG A 307 5.23 47.50 46.78
N ARG A 308 3.99 47.01 46.93
CA ARG A 308 2.89 47.80 47.54
C ARG A 308 3.20 48.16 48.99
N GLN A 309 3.74 47.22 49.77
CA GLN A 309 4.13 47.46 51.15
C GLN A 309 5.24 48.52 51.25
N VAL A 310 6.25 48.48 50.37
CA VAL A 310 7.30 49.50 50.29
C VAL A 310 6.68 50.87 49.98
N LYS A 311 5.81 50.96 48.98
CA LYS A 311 5.13 52.23 48.64
C LYS A 311 4.32 52.79 49.81
N LEU A 312 3.58 51.94 50.53
CA LEU A 312 2.85 52.34 51.74
C LEU A 312 3.78 52.84 52.86
N LEU A 313 4.97 52.24 53.01
CA LEU A 313 5.97 52.70 53.97
C LEU A 313 6.59 54.04 53.54
N GLU A 314 6.84 54.24 52.25
CA GLU A 314 7.31 55.51 51.69
C GLU A 314 6.28 56.64 51.87
N GLU A 315 5.00 56.38 51.61
CA GLU A 315 3.88 57.31 51.86
C GLU A 315 3.75 57.65 53.35
N LYS A 316 3.88 56.67 54.25
CA LYS A 316 3.91 56.93 55.70
C LYS A 316 5.12 57.76 56.11
N ASN A 317 6.30 57.48 55.56
CA ASN A 317 7.52 58.22 55.87
C ASN A 317 7.42 59.68 55.40
N THR A 318 6.94 59.91 54.17
CA THR A 318 6.69 61.27 53.66
C THR A 318 5.65 62.01 54.49
N SER A 319 4.58 61.34 54.94
CA SER A 319 3.62 61.92 55.88
C SER A 319 4.25 62.29 57.22
N TYR A 320 5.10 61.41 57.79
CA TYR A 320 5.83 61.74 59.02
C TYR A 320 6.75 62.95 58.83
N MET A 321 7.48 63.02 57.71
CA MET A 321 8.33 64.16 57.39
C MET A 321 7.53 65.47 57.27
N GLN A 322 6.38 65.45 56.59
CA GLN A 322 5.48 66.60 56.50
C GLN A 322 5.00 67.04 57.90
N ASN A 323 4.56 66.09 58.73
CA ASN A 323 4.13 66.37 60.10
C ASN A 323 5.27 66.96 60.95
N THR A 324 6.50 66.46 60.80
CA THR A 324 7.68 67.03 61.47
C THR A 324 7.90 68.48 61.05
N VAL A 325 7.84 68.79 59.74
CA VAL A 325 7.99 70.16 59.25
C VAL A 325 6.90 71.08 59.80
N THR A 326 5.63 70.64 59.82
CA THR A 326 4.53 71.45 60.40
C THR A 326 4.74 71.70 61.89
N LEU A 327 5.19 70.69 62.64
CA LEU A 327 5.51 70.85 64.07
C LEU A 327 6.68 71.81 64.29
N GLU A 328 7.70 71.78 63.44
CA GLU A 328 8.81 72.75 63.48
C GLU A 328 8.35 74.18 63.18
N GLU A 329 7.44 74.36 62.23
CA GLU A 329 6.83 75.67 61.94
C GLU A 329 6.00 76.19 63.11
N ASP A 330 5.18 75.34 63.72
CA ASP A 330 4.40 75.71 64.89
C ASP A 330 5.29 76.00 66.10
N LEU A 331 6.40 75.26 66.26
CA LEU A 331 7.42 75.58 67.26
C LEU A 331 8.07 76.94 66.99
N ARG A 332 8.36 77.31 65.73
CA ARG A 332 8.85 78.66 65.39
C ARG A 332 7.83 79.74 65.76
N LYS A 333 6.55 79.55 65.43
CA LYS A 333 5.47 80.48 65.78
C LYS A 333 5.33 80.63 67.30
N ALA A 334 5.33 79.51 68.04
CA ALA A 334 5.27 79.51 69.50
C ALA A 334 6.47 80.24 70.11
N ASN A 335 7.68 80.04 69.57
CA ASN A 335 8.86 80.77 70.02
C ASN A 335 8.78 82.28 69.73
N ALA A 336 8.24 82.68 68.58
CA ALA A 336 8.01 84.08 68.25
C ALA A 336 6.99 84.73 69.21
N ALA A 337 5.87 84.05 69.47
CA ALA A 337 4.87 84.47 70.45
C ALA A 337 5.46 84.56 71.87
N ARG A 338 6.31 83.61 72.27
CA ARG A 338 7.04 83.66 73.53
C ARG A 338 7.97 84.88 73.60
N GLY A 339 8.66 85.20 72.49
CA GLY A 339 9.47 86.41 72.39
C GLY A 339 8.65 87.68 72.61
N GLN A 340 7.47 87.78 71.97
CA GLN A 340 6.54 88.89 72.20
C GLN A 340 6.06 88.96 73.65
N LEU A 341 5.69 87.83 74.26
CA LEU A 341 5.28 87.75 75.66
C LEU A 341 6.38 88.29 76.60
N GLU A 342 7.65 87.94 76.36
CA GLU A 342 8.78 88.46 77.16
C GLU A 342 8.98 89.97 76.97
N THR A 343 8.73 90.51 75.77
CA THR A 343 8.72 91.97 75.58
C THR A 343 7.59 92.65 76.33
N TYR A 344 6.38 92.09 76.31
CA TYR A 344 5.25 92.62 77.08
C TYR A 344 5.49 92.52 78.59
N LYS A 345 6.05 91.41 79.09
CA LYS A 345 6.46 91.29 80.50
C LYS A 345 7.45 92.39 80.89
N ARG A 346 8.46 92.67 80.06
CA ARG A 346 9.42 93.76 80.31
C ARG A 346 8.72 95.12 80.35
N GLN A 347 7.83 95.40 79.41
CA GLN A 347 7.03 96.64 79.40
C GLN A 347 6.16 96.76 80.66
N VAL A 348 5.53 95.68 81.12
CA VAL A 348 4.76 95.66 82.36
C VAL A 348 5.65 96.00 83.57
N VAL A 349 6.85 95.43 83.68
CA VAL A 349 7.80 95.75 84.75
C VAL A 349 8.24 97.22 84.68
N GLU A 350 8.55 97.74 83.49
CA GLU A 350 8.90 99.15 83.30
C GLU A 350 7.76 100.10 83.71
N LEU A 351 6.51 99.77 83.33
CA LEU A 351 5.33 100.53 83.73
C LEU A 351 5.08 100.43 85.24
N GLN A 352 5.27 99.26 85.85
CA GLN A 352 5.19 99.09 87.30
C GLN A 352 6.24 99.94 88.02
N ASN A 353 7.48 99.98 87.52
CA ASN A 353 8.54 100.83 88.07
C ASN A 353 8.16 102.32 87.94
N LYS A 354 7.70 102.77 86.77
CA LYS A 354 7.21 104.15 86.57
C LYS A 354 6.05 104.48 87.50
N LEU A 355 5.07 103.59 87.65
CA LEU A 355 3.97 103.75 88.59
C LEU A 355 4.47 103.86 90.03
N SER A 356 5.46 103.06 90.42
CA SER A 356 6.07 103.13 91.74
C SER A 356 6.83 104.44 91.98
N GLU A 357 7.48 104.99 90.94
CA GLU A 357 8.16 106.28 90.99
C GLU A 357 7.16 107.44 91.10
N GLU A 358 6.10 107.45 90.30
CA GLU A 358 5.03 108.44 90.39
C GLU A 358 4.29 108.35 91.73
N SER A 359 4.07 107.14 92.25
CA SER A 359 3.54 106.93 93.60
C SER A 359 4.47 107.53 94.68
N LYS A 360 5.78 107.30 94.59
CA LYS A 360 6.78 107.92 95.49
C LYS A 360 6.79 109.44 95.39
N LYS A 361 6.70 110.00 94.17
CA LYS A 361 6.61 111.45 93.94
C LYS A 361 5.33 112.02 94.54
N ALA A 362 4.19 111.37 94.31
CA ALA A 362 2.90 111.75 94.88
C ALA A 362 2.97 111.77 96.42
N ASN A 363 3.52 110.72 97.05
CA ASN A 363 3.72 110.67 98.50
C ASN A 363 4.63 111.82 99.01
N LYS A 364 5.69 112.16 98.27
CA LYS A 364 6.57 113.30 98.62
C LYS A 364 5.82 114.62 98.55
N MET A 365 5.06 114.86 97.48
CA MET A 365 4.26 116.07 97.33
C MET A 365 3.15 116.14 98.40
N GLU A 366 2.55 115.02 98.78
CA GLU A 366 1.58 114.95 99.87
C GLU A 366 2.22 115.34 101.21
N PHE A 367 3.43 114.87 101.50
CA PHE A 367 4.18 115.28 102.70
C PHE A 367 4.51 116.78 102.69
N GLU A 368 4.99 117.31 101.57
CA GLU A 368 5.28 118.74 101.43
C GLU A 368 4.01 119.59 101.58
N TYR A 369 2.90 119.15 101.00
CA TYR A 369 1.59 119.77 101.17
C TYR A 369 1.16 119.77 102.65
N LYS A 370 1.24 118.63 103.35
CA LYS A 370 0.92 118.54 104.79
C LYS A 370 1.79 119.50 105.61
N ARG A 371 3.11 119.54 105.36
CA ARG A 371 4.04 120.45 106.05
C ARG A 371 3.70 121.92 105.82
N VAL A 372 3.39 122.31 104.58
CA VAL A 372 2.99 123.69 104.26
C VAL A 372 1.64 124.01 104.90
N LYS A 373 0.68 123.09 104.85
CA LYS A 373 -0.62 123.23 105.50
C LYS A 373 -0.48 123.44 107.00
N GLU A 374 0.33 122.64 107.69
CA GLU A 374 0.63 122.82 109.13
C GLU A 374 1.25 124.18 109.42
N LYS A 375 2.13 124.70 108.55
CA LYS A 375 2.70 126.04 108.67
C LYS A 375 1.65 127.14 108.42
N VAL A 376 0.74 126.94 107.48
CA VAL A 376 -0.39 127.85 107.26
C VAL A 376 -1.31 127.84 108.49
N ASP A 377 -1.63 126.66 109.03
CA ASP A 377 -2.46 126.51 110.22
C ASP A 377 -1.80 127.15 111.46
N SER A 378 -0.47 127.04 111.62
CA SER A 378 0.25 127.68 112.73
C SER A 378 0.28 129.20 112.59
N LEU A 379 0.57 129.72 111.39
CA LEU A 379 0.50 131.17 111.11
C LEU A 379 -0.93 131.69 111.25
N GLN A 380 -1.94 130.90 110.89
CA GLN A 380 -3.34 131.26 111.07
C GLN A 380 -3.69 131.35 112.57
N LYS A 381 -3.24 130.38 113.38
CA LYS A 381 -3.38 130.45 114.85
C LYS A 381 -2.66 131.67 115.45
N GLU A 382 -1.46 131.98 114.99
CA GLU A 382 -0.70 133.15 115.45
C GLU A 382 -1.40 134.46 115.05
N LYS A 383 -1.86 134.55 113.79
CA LYS A 383 -2.68 135.66 113.31
C LYS A 383 -3.95 135.82 114.13
N ASP A 384 -4.63 134.74 114.49
CA ASP A 384 -5.84 134.80 115.31
C ASP A 384 -5.50 135.20 116.76
N ARG A 385 -4.37 134.77 117.33
CA ARG A 385 -3.85 135.27 118.62
C ARG A 385 -3.56 136.77 118.58
N LEU A 386 -2.80 137.24 117.58
CA LEU A 386 -2.51 138.66 117.41
C LEU A 386 -3.80 139.47 117.18
N ARG A 387 -4.79 138.90 116.48
CA ARG A 387 -6.11 139.51 116.36
C ARG A 387 -6.78 139.66 117.72
N THR A 388 -6.78 138.61 118.55
CA THR A 388 -7.34 138.67 119.92
C THR A 388 -6.58 139.63 120.82
N GLU A 389 -5.24 139.67 120.76
CA GLU A 389 -4.43 140.65 121.50
C GLU A 389 -4.69 142.08 121.02
N ARG A 390 -4.83 142.28 119.71
CA ARG A 390 -5.24 143.56 119.14
C ARG A 390 -6.64 143.94 119.60
N ASP A 391 -7.57 142.99 119.70
CA ASP A 391 -8.93 143.24 120.17
C ASP A 391 -8.96 143.57 121.67
N SER A 392 -8.18 142.89 122.52
CA SER A 392 -8.05 143.25 123.94
C SER A 392 -7.29 144.56 124.16
N LEU A 393 -6.29 144.87 123.34
CA LEU A 393 -5.64 146.19 123.37
C LEU A 393 -6.60 147.29 122.90
N LYS A 394 -7.45 147.03 121.91
CA LYS A 394 -8.53 147.96 121.54
C LYS A 394 -9.50 148.15 122.70
N GLU A 395 -9.91 147.07 123.37
CA GLU A 395 -10.77 147.10 124.55
C GLU A 395 -10.13 147.91 125.69
N THR A 396 -8.86 147.68 126.03
CA THR A 396 -8.16 148.48 127.06
C THR A 396 -7.94 149.94 126.64
N ILE A 397 -7.72 150.24 125.35
CA ILE A 397 -7.71 151.63 124.86
C ILE A 397 -9.08 152.27 125.01
N GLU A 398 -10.15 151.53 124.73
CA GLU A 398 -11.53 151.99 124.94
C GLU A 398 -11.84 152.19 126.44
N GLU A 399 -11.39 151.30 127.31
CA GLU A 399 -11.47 151.46 128.78
C GLU A 399 -10.69 152.67 129.26
N LEU A 400 -9.45 152.88 128.78
CA LEU A 400 -8.66 154.07 129.10
C LEU A 400 -9.28 155.35 128.54
N ARG A 401 -9.91 155.30 127.35
CA ARG A 401 -10.73 156.41 126.84
C ARG A 401 -11.94 156.65 127.74
N CYS A 402 -12.57 155.62 128.28
CA CYS A 402 -13.63 155.73 129.28
C CYS A 402 -13.12 156.34 130.60
N VAL A 403 -11.95 155.95 131.12
CA VAL A 403 -11.34 156.56 132.32
C VAL A 403 -10.93 158.01 132.07
N LYS A 404 -10.41 158.32 130.88
CA LYS A 404 -10.09 159.71 130.47
C LYS A 404 -11.35 160.54 130.21
N ALA A 405 -12.46 159.92 129.80
CA ALA A 405 -13.78 160.53 129.77
C ALA A 405 -14.34 160.71 131.20
N GLN A 406 -14.01 159.82 132.14
CA GLN A 406 -14.44 159.88 133.54
C GLN A 406 -13.66 160.92 134.37
N GLU A 407 -12.38 161.18 134.07
CA GLU A 407 -11.58 162.28 134.66
C GLU A 407 -11.77 163.65 133.97
N SER A 408 -12.41 163.72 132.80
CA SER A 408 -12.63 164.99 132.06
C SER A 408 -14.09 165.39 131.84
N GLN A 409 -15.06 164.75 132.52
CA GLN A 409 -16.48 165.12 132.45
C GLN A 409 -17.12 165.42 133.81
N LEU A 410 -16.43 166.21 134.65
CA LEU A 410 -17.08 167.41 135.20
C LEU A 410 -17.13 168.42 134.04
N THR A 411 -18.34 168.73 133.57
CA THR A 411 -18.73 169.63 132.45
C THR A 411 -18.95 168.99 131.06
N SER A 412 -20.20 168.55 130.86
CA SER A 412 -21.09 168.75 129.70
C SER A 412 -20.65 168.37 128.27
N GLY A 413 -21.44 167.48 127.64
CA GLY A 413 -21.89 167.66 126.24
C GLY A 413 -21.73 166.50 125.23
N LEU A 414 -22.87 165.92 124.81
CA LEU A 414 -23.28 165.44 123.46
C LEU A 414 -22.56 164.24 122.73
N VAL A 415 -23.34 163.16 122.45
CA VAL A 415 -23.62 162.36 121.18
C VAL A 415 -22.49 162.21 120.10
N PRO A 416 -22.38 161.21 119.15
CA PRO A 416 -23.14 159.96 118.81
C PRO A 416 -22.33 158.69 118.31
N LEU A 417 -23.07 157.58 118.05
CA LEU A 417 -23.07 156.66 116.87
C LEU A 417 -21.94 155.61 116.56
N SER A 418 -22.45 154.44 116.09
CA SER A 418 -21.90 153.49 115.07
C SER A 418 -20.80 152.50 115.52
N SER A 419 -20.69 151.24 115.06
CA SER A 419 -21.36 150.39 114.05
C SER A 419 -20.65 149.01 113.98
N ASN A 420 -21.35 147.98 113.46
CA ASN A 420 -20.90 146.73 112.79
C ASN A 420 -20.79 145.39 113.56
N GLU A 421 -21.77 144.50 113.28
CA GLU A 421 -21.72 143.06 112.84
C GLU A 421 -20.58 142.13 113.33
N PRO A 422 -20.82 140.81 113.60
CA PRO A 422 -21.57 139.89 112.72
C PRO A 422 -22.35 138.71 113.36
N SER A 423 -23.27 138.07 112.63
CA SER A 423 -23.55 136.61 112.71
C SER A 423 -24.59 136.16 111.68
N ASP A 424 -24.24 135.21 110.81
CA ASP A 424 -25.26 134.43 110.09
C ASP A 424 -24.76 133.00 109.79
N LEU A 425 -25.31 132.06 110.57
CA LEU A 425 -25.33 130.62 110.36
C LEU A 425 -26.80 130.24 110.39
N LEU A 426 -27.46 130.07 109.25
CA LEU A 426 -28.80 129.48 109.16
C LEU A 426 -29.17 129.18 107.71
N SER A 427 -29.03 127.92 107.29
CA SER A 427 -29.93 127.27 106.31
C SER A 427 -29.56 125.80 106.10
N ALA A 428 -29.80 124.99 107.13
CA ALA A 428 -30.40 123.68 106.91
C ALA A 428 -31.92 123.87 106.84
N GLU A 429 -32.63 122.86 106.34
CA GLU A 429 -34.07 122.63 106.54
C GLU A 429 -35.00 123.11 105.40
N ILE A 430 -35.30 122.18 104.48
CA ILE A 430 -36.65 121.67 104.13
C ILE A 430 -36.46 120.63 103.00
N VAL A 431 -36.26 119.36 103.36
CA VAL A 431 -36.69 118.19 102.57
C VAL A 431 -37.14 117.13 103.58
N THR A 432 -38.44 116.89 103.61
CA THR A 432 -39.15 115.95 104.49
C THR A 432 -38.53 114.54 104.48
N PRO A 433 -38.45 113.85 105.62
CA PRO A 433 -37.77 112.56 105.78
C PRO A 433 -38.39 111.42 104.94
N GLU A 434 -39.69 111.43 104.65
CA GLU A 434 -40.33 110.37 103.84
C GLU A 434 -39.84 110.35 102.39
N PHE A 435 -39.49 111.52 101.84
CA PHE A 435 -38.98 111.62 100.47
C PHE A 435 -37.53 111.12 100.35
N ARG A 436 -36.70 111.31 101.39
CA ARG A 436 -35.35 110.72 101.41
C ARG A 436 -35.40 109.21 101.49
N GLU A 437 -36.28 108.66 102.32
CA GLU A 437 -36.42 107.20 102.44
C GLU A 437 -36.95 106.57 101.15
N ARG A 438 -37.96 107.20 100.51
CA ARG A 438 -38.49 106.72 99.22
C ARG A 438 -37.47 106.84 98.09
N LEU A 439 -36.64 107.88 98.08
CA LEU A 439 -35.55 108.04 97.13
C LEU A 439 -34.47 106.97 97.32
N ILE A 440 -34.09 106.67 98.56
CA ILE A 440 -33.11 105.61 98.86
C ILE A 440 -33.67 104.23 98.48
N ARG A 441 -34.94 103.94 98.80
CA ARG A 441 -35.60 102.68 98.40
C ARG A 441 -35.68 102.55 96.87
N LEU A 442 -36.11 103.60 96.16
CA LEU A 442 -36.18 103.60 94.70
C LEU A 442 -34.80 103.56 94.03
N GLN A 443 -33.77 104.16 94.64
CA GLN A 443 -32.38 104.04 94.18
C GLN A 443 -31.84 102.63 94.40
N HIS A 444 -32.16 102.00 95.53
CA HIS A 444 -31.78 100.62 95.79
C HIS A 444 -32.52 99.65 94.86
N GLU A 445 -33.83 99.83 94.67
CA GLU A 445 -34.65 99.06 93.74
C GLU A 445 -34.17 99.22 92.29
N ASN A 446 -33.87 100.44 91.83
CA ASN A 446 -33.26 100.66 90.50
C ASN A 446 -31.89 99.99 90.38
N LYS A 447 -31.07 100.01 91.43
CA LYS A 447 -29.78 99.34 91.42
C LYS A 447 -29.95 97.82 91.34
N MET A 448 -30.91 97.26 92.08
CA MET A 448 -31.20 95.83 92.05
C MET A 448 -31.82 95.39 90.71
N LEU A 449 -32.72 96.19 90.13
CA LEU A 449 -33.30 95.94 88.81
C LEU A 449 -32.24 96.00 87.70
N LYS A 450 -31.30 96.96 87.76
CA LYS A 450 -30.18 97.00 86.81
C LYS A 450 -29.28 95.77 86.90
N LEU A 451 -28.95 95.32 88.10
CA LEU A 451 -28.15 94.11 88.27
C LEU A 451 -28.88 92.84 87.81
N ALA A 452 -30.20 92.75 88.02
CA ALA A 452 -31.01 91.64 87.54
C ALA A 452 -31.14 91.65 86.00
N GLN A 453 -31.31 92.84 85.40
CA GLN A 453 -31.34 93.03 83.95
C GLN A 453 -29.98 92.68 83.32
N GLU A 454 -28.87 93.18 83.87
CA GLU A 454 -27.52 92.84 83.43
C GLU A 454 -27.22 91.34 83.58
N GLY A 455 -27.77 90.68 84.61
CA GLY A 455 -27.69 89.22 84.78
C GLY A 455 -28.42 88.47 83.66
N SER A 456 -29.69 88.81 83.41
CA SER A 456 -30.50 88.21 82.34
C SER A 456 -29.91 88.46 80.95
N ASP A 457 -29.43 89.68 80.69
CA ASP A 457 -28.81 90.05 79.42
C ASP A 457 -27.48 89.32 79.24
N ASN A 458 -26.68 89.15 80.29
CA ASN A 458 -25.44 88.37 80.24
C ASN A 458 -25.71 86.87 80.01
N GLU A 459 -26.75 86.30 80.62
CA GLU A 459 -27.16 84.91 80.35
C GLU A 459 -27.63 84.74 78.90
N GLN A 460 -28.39 85.69 78.38
CA GLN A 460 -28.85 85.67 76.99
C GLN A 460 -27.70 85.88 75.99
N ILE A 461 -26.73 86.74 76.30
CA ILE A 461 -25.51 86.93 75.52
C ILE A 461 -24.67 85.65 75.54
N ALA A 462 -24.50 85.01 76.70
CA ALA A 462 -23.74 83.76 76.82
C ALA A 462 -24.40 82.62 76.03
N LEU A 463 -25.73 82.52 76.06
CA LEU A 463 -26.47 81.53 75.26
C LEU A 463 -26.33 81.81 73.77
N LEU A 464 -26.45 83.07 73.34
CA LEU A 464 -26.25 83.45 71.93
C LEU A 464 -24.82 83.21 71.46
N GLN A 465 -23.82 83.43 72.32
CA GLN A 465 -22.42 83.12 72.03
C GLN A 465 -22.22 81.61 71.87
N SER A 466 -22.78 80.78 72.78
CA SER A 466 -22.72 79.32 72.67
C SER A 466 -23.38 78.82 71.39
N LEU A 467 -24.57 79.32 71.05
CA LEU A 467 -25.27 78.92 69.82
C LEU A 467 -24.53 79.37 68.56
N LEU A 468 -23.88 80.53 68.59
CA LEU A 468 -23.05 81.01 67.48
C LEU A 468 -21.80 80.15 67.32
N GLU A 469 -21.17 79.75 68.42
CA GLU A 469 -20.00 78.87 68.42
C GLU A 469 -20.36 77.47 67.93
N ASP A 470 -21.48 76.89 68.37
CA ASP A 470 -22.02 75.62 67.88
C ASP A 470 -22.36 75.68 66.38
N ALA A 471 -23.00 76.77 65.93
CA ALA A 471 -23.32 76.97 64.52
C ALA A 471 -22.05 77.12 63.66
N ASN A 472 -21.04 77.83 64.15
CA ASN A 472 -19.75 77.98 63.47
C ASN A 472 -18.97 76.65 63.44
N SER A 473 -18.99 75.89 64.53
CA SER A 473 -18.39 74.55 64.58
C SER A 473 -19.02 73.64 63.53
N ARG A 474 -20.35 73.59 63.49
CA ARG A 474 -21.08 72.77 62.50
C ARG A 474 -20.87 73.24 61.06
N LYS A 475 -20.74 74.55 60.84
CA LYS A 475 -20.37 75.10 59.53
C LYS A 475 -18.98 74.62 59.11
N ASN A 476 -18.00 74.70 60.00
CA ASN A 476 -16.64 74.24 59.72
C ASN A 476 -16.61 72.74 59.41
N ASP A 477 -17.33 71.91 60.17
CA ASP A 477 -17.45 70.47 59.91
C ASP A 477 -18.00 70.21 58.50
N LEU A 478 -19.10 70.88 58.13
CA LEU A 478 -19.68 70.75 56.79
C LEU A 478 -18.74 71.24 55.68
N GLU A 479 -17.98 72.31 55.91
CA GLU A 479 -16.97 72.79 54.94
C GLU A 479 -15.84 71.75 54.76
N THR A 480 -15.41 71.10 55.84
CA THR A 480 -14.40 70.02 55.74
C THR A 480 -14.96 68.79 55.03
N GLU A 481 -16.19 68.36 55.35
CA GLU A 481 -16.85 67.26 54.65
C GLU A 481 -17.02 67.57 53.17
N ASN A 482 -17.45 68.79 52.81
CA ASN A 482 -17.60 69.21 51.43
C ASN A 482 -16.27 69.17 50.68
N ARG A 483 -15.17 69.61 51.31
CA ARG A 483 -13.83 69.52 50.74
C ARG A 483 -13.41 68.07 50.50
N LEU A 484 -13.67 67.17 51.45
CA LEU A 484 -13.34 65.74 51.34
C LEU A 484 -14.20 65.03 50.27
N VAL A 485 -15.46 65.42 50.13
CA VAL A 485 -16.34 64.89 49.08
C VAL A 485 -15.89 65.38 47.70
N ASN A 486 -15.56 66.67 47.56
CA ASN A 486 -15.03 67.20 46.30
C ASN A 486 -13.69 66.55 45.92
N GLN A 487 -12.81 66.29 46.89
CA GLN A 487 -11.57 65.56 46.64
C GLN A 487 -11.84 64.13 46.14
N ARG A 488 -12.74 63.38 46.81
CA ARG A 488 -13.15 62.04 46.36
C ARG A 488 -13.80 62.05 44.99
N LEU A 489 -14.57 63.08 44.66
CA LEU A 489 -15.16 63.25 43.34
C LEU A 489 -14.09 63.45 42.28
N LEU A 490 -13.08 64.28 42.55
CA LEU A 490 -11.96 64.53 41.63
C LEU A 490 -11.13 63.25 41.41
N GLU A 491 -10.84 62.51 42.49
CA GLU A 491 -10.14 61.22 42.43
C GLU A 491 -10.95 60.19 41.64
N GLY A 492 -12.27 60.12 41.85
CA GLY A 492 -13.16 59.26 41.07
C GLY A 492 -13.21 59.64 39.58
N GLN A 493 -13.28 60.93 39.26
CA GLN A 493 -13.21 61.41 37.88
C GLN A 493 -11.89 61.03 37.20
N SER A 494 -10.76 61.21 37.90
CA SER A 494 -9.44 60.80 37.39
C SER A 494 -9.36 59.29 37.13
N GLN A 495 -9.91 58.45 38.00
CA GLN A 495 -9.94 57.00 37.80
C GLN A 495 -10.81 56.62 36.59
N VAL A 496 -11.94 57.30 36.39
CA VAL A 496 -12.80 57.09 35.23
C VAL A 496 -12.09 57.51 33.93
N GLU A 497 -11.39 58.64 33.92
CA GLU A 497 -10.59 59.08 32.77
C GLU A 497 -9.45 58.10 32.44
N GLU A 498 -8.77 57.55 33.47
CA GLU A 498 -7.71 56.55 33.28
C GLU A 498 -8.26 55.21 32.76
N LEU A 499 -9.42 54.78 33.26
CA LEU A 499 -10.12 53.60 32.74
C LEU A 499 -10.60 53.82 31.29
N GLN A 500 -11.10 55.00 30.94
CA GLN A 500 -11.46 55.34 29.56
C GLN A 500 -10.24 55.33 28.64
N LYS A 501 -9.11 55.90 29.09
CA LYS A 501 -7.87 55.91 28.32
C LYS A 501 -7.30 54.50 28.13
N SER A 502 -7.27 53.69 29.19
CA SER A 502 -6.80 52.30 29.09
C SER A 502 -7.70 51.45 28.19
N LEU A 503 -9.02 51.66 28.21
CA LEU A 503 -9.95 51.00 27.30
C LEU A 503 -9.72 51.42 25.84
N GLN A 504 -9.47 52.71 25.58
CA GLN A 504 -9.16 53.21 24.24
C GLN A 504 -7.83 52.65 23.71
N GLU A 505 -6.79 52.60 24.55
CA GLU A 505 -5.49 52.00 24.19
C GLU A 505 -5.59 50.47 23.96
N HIS A 506 -6.48 49.78 24.68
CA HIS A 506 -6.70 48.35 24.47
C HIS A 506 -7.52 48.06 23.21
N GLY A 507 -8.46 48.95 22.88
CA GLY A 507 -9.21 48.92 21.61
C GLY A 507 -8.29 49.13 20.40
N SER A 508 -7.43 50.15 20.44
CA SER A 508 -6.49 50.41 19.33
C SER A 508 -5.49 49.27 19.14
N LYS A 509 -4.99 48.67 20.22
CA LYS A 509 -4.08 47.51 20.14
C LYS A 509 -4.77 46.26 19.60
N ALA A 510 -6.06 46.07 19.86
CA ALA A 510 -6.82 44.95 19.30
C ALA A 510 -7.02 45.13 17.79
N GLU A 511 -7.39 46.33 17.36
CA GLU A 511 -7.53 46.68 15.94
C GLU A 511 -6.20 46.53 15.17
N ASP A 512 -5.08 46.98 15.75
CA ASP A 512 -3.75 46.81 15.15
C ASP A 512 -3.34 45.33 15.03
N ASN A 513 -3.64 44.50 16.04
CA ASN A 513 -3.35 43.07 16.00
C ASN A 513 -4.21 42.33 14.96
N ASP A 514 -5.48 42.68 14.84
CA ASP A 514 -6.37 42.09 13.84
C ASP A 514 -5.95 42.52 12.42
N CYS A 515 -5.52 43.77 12.23
CA CYS A 515 -4.95 44.24 10.97
C CYS A 515 -3.68 43.46 10.59
N LEU A 516 -2.76 43.24 11.53
CA LEU A 516 -1.55 42.43 11.31
C LEU A 516 -1.87 40.96 10.98
N ARG A 517 -2.90 40.38 11.60
CA ARG A 517 -3.34 39.00 11.30
C ARG A 517 -3.93 38.89 9.90
N LEU A 518 -4.72 39.88 9.47
CA LEU A 518 -5.25 39.94 8.11
C LEU A 518 -4.13 40.06 7.07
N GLN A 519 -3.13 40.90 7.34
CA GLN A 519 -1.97 41.09 6.45
C GLN A 519 -1.11 39.82 6.31
N LYS A 520 -0.95 39.05 7.39
CA LYS A 520 -0.27 37.74 7.33
C LYS A 520 -1.07 36.70 6.53
N LYS A 521 -2.40 36.72 6.64
CA LYS A 521 -3.27 35.82 5.87
C LYS A 521 -3.24 36.15 4.38
N SER A 522 -3.26 37.44 4.00
CA SER A 522 -3.15 37.83 2.59
C SER A 522 -1.81 37.42 1.99
N ALA A 523 -0.71 37.61 2.72
CA ALA A 523 0.62 37.17 2.26
C ALA A 523 0.71 35.64 2.05
N ALA A 524 0.10 34.85 2.95
CA ALA A 524 0.07 33.39 2.82
C ALA A 524 -0.78 32.93 1.62
N ILE A 525 -1.86 33.63 1.29
CA ILE A 525 -2.68 33.34 0.10
C ILE A 525 -1.89 33.64 -1.17
N GLU A 526 -1.22 34.78 -1.24
CA GLU A 526 -0.37 35.17 -2.38
C GLU A 526 0.78 34.16 -2.60
N GLU A 527 1.35 33.62 -1.52
CA GLU A 527 2.37 32.57 -1.59
C GLU A 527 1.82 31.22 -2.11
N LEU A 528 0.57 30.89 -1.80
CA LEU A 528 -0.11 29.71 -2.33
C LEU A 528 -0.52 29.86 -3.79
N GLU A 529 -0.95 31.05 -4.20
CA GLU A 529 -1.27 31.39 -5.60
C GLU A 529 -0.02 31.36 -6.48
N ASN A 530 1.12 31.85 -5.99
CA ASN A 530 2.39 31.76 -6.69
C ASN A 530 2.86 30.30 -6.86
N LYS A 531 2.66 29.46 -5.84
CA LYS A 531 2.95 28.01 -5.94
C LYS A 531 2.03 27.31 -6.93
N HIS A 532 0.74 27.63 -6.96
CA HIS A 532 -0.19 27.08 -7.94
C HIS A 532 0.12 27.54 -9.37
N SER A 533 0.51 28.81 -9.54
CA SER A 533 0.91 29.36 -10.84
C SER A 533 2.19 28.68 -11.36
N SER A 534 3.16 28.42 -10.48
CA SER A 534 4.37 27.66 -10.84
C SER A 534 4.13 26.18 -11.14
N SER A 535 3.02 25.60 -10.65
CA SER A 535 2.66 24.21 -10.93
C SER A 535 1.80 24.05 -12.20
N GLY A 536 1.28 25.15 -12.77
CA GLY A 536 0.41 25.12 -13.94
C GLY A 536 1.13 25.23 -15.29
N GLU A 537 2.42 25.54 -15.32
CA GLU A 537 3.20 25.74 -16.55
C GLU A 537 3.88 24.46 -17.09
N THR A 538 3.61 23.28 -16.52
CA THR A 538 4.22 22.00 -16.93
C THR A 538 3.24 20.98 -17.53
N HIS A 539 2.30 21.43 -18.38
CA HIS A 539 1.53 20.51 -19.24
C HIS A 539 1.53 20.91 -20.70
#